data_AF-A0A068MTL4-F1
#
_entry.id   AF-A0A068MTL4-F1
#
_cell.length_a   1.000
_cell.length_b   1.000
_cell.length_c   1.000
_cell.angle_alpha   90.00
_cell.angle_beta   90.00
_cell.angle_gamma   90.00
#
_symmetry.space_group_name_H-M   'P 1'
#
loop_
_entity.id
_entity.type
_entity.pdbx_description
1 polymer ?
#
loop_
_entity_poly.entity_id
_entity_poly.type
_entity_poly.pdbx_seq_one_letter_code
_entity_poly.pdbx_strand_id
1 'polypeptide(L)'
;MVLNRLALACLWLALVVFAFGFAPPSDPRTLTLIKALSLGQWQDINPVIIALFNLMGIWPMAYAAILIGDRRGRKLPAWPFVAGSFFLGAFALLPYLIFWPPPEGNNISISKLEPSMVNRFWRSPWLGRVLFFLAIACVSGAVFMGDWADYGHQLQTNQFIAVMSSDFLCLTLAFPLLLAQDLRHRRVSHPFLLALGSTVPLFGALAYLSIRPNFDIKDPIS
;
A
#
# COMPACT_ATOMS: atom_id res chain seq x y z
N MET A 1 17.17 -12.01 1.03
CA MET A 1 16.38 -11.57 -0.15
C MET A 1 15.37 -12.64 -0.59
N VAL A 2 15.76 -13.92 -0.64
CA VAL A 2 14.88 -15.03 -1.04
C VAL A 2 13.67 -15.21 -0.10
N LEU A 3 13.88 -15.15 1.22
CA LEU A 3 12.80 -15.33 2.20
C LEU A 3 11.66 -14.31 2.06
N ASN A 4 11.98 -13.02 1.86
CA ASN A 4 10.95 -11.99 1.67
C ASN A 4 10.15 -12.22 0.37
N ARG A 5 10.80 -12.70 -0.70
CA ARG A 5 10.12 -12.99 -1.97
C ARG A 5 9.20 -14.18 -1.84
N LEU A 6 9.62 -15.23 -1.13
CA LEU A 6 8.78 -16.39 -0.82
C LEU A 6 7.57 -15.96 0.02
N ALA A 7 7.77 -15.14 1.06
CA ALA A 7 6.66 -14.63 1.87
C ALA A 7 5.65 -13.83 1.03
N LEU A 8 6.12 -12.93 0.15
CA LEU A 8 5.26 -12.18 -0.78
C LEU A 8 4.54 -13.09 -1.78
N ALA A 9 5.22 -14.13 -2.28
CA ALA A 9 4.63 -15.10 -3.20
C ALA A 9 3.55 -15.97 -2.52
N CYS A 10 3.80 -16.42 -1.29
CA CYS A 10 2.82 -17.13 -0.47
C CYS A 10 1.60 -16.24 -0.19
N LEU A 11 1.83 -14.96 0.14
CA LEU A 11 0.75 -14.00 0.38
C LEU A 11 -0.09 -13.77 -0.88
N TRP A 12 0.56 -13.60 -2.03
CA TRP A 12 -0.13 -13.45 -3.31
C TRP A 12 -0.92 -14.70 -3.69
N LEU A 13 -0.34 -15.89 -3.56
CA LEU A 13 -1.04 -17.14 -3.82
C LEU A 13 -2.23 -17.33 -2.87
N ALA A 14 -2.06 -17.03 -1.58
CA ALA A 14 -3.15 -17.11 -0.61
C ALA A 14 -4.31 -16.18 -0.99
N LEU A 15 -4.00 -14.96 -1.44
CA LEU A 15 -4.99 -14.00 -1.90
C LEU A 15 -5.72 -14.47 -3.17
N VAL A 16 -4.99 -15.04 -4.14
CA VAL A 16 -5.57 -15.64 -5.37
C VAL A 16 -6.48 -16.82 -5.03
N VAL A 17 -5.99 -17.77 -4.22
CA VAL A 17 -6.79 -18.93 -3.80
C VAL A 17 -8.03 -18.48 -3.04
N PHE A 18 -7.92 -17.46 -2.19
CA PHE A 18 -9.06 -16.89 -1.50
C PHE A 18 -10.07 -16.28 -2.48
N ALA A 19 -9.64 -15.41 -3.39
CA ALA A 19 -10.56 -14.71 -4.30
C ALA A 19 -11.26 -15.61 -5.31
N PHE A 20 -10.61 -16.69 -5.77
CA PHE A 20 -11.21 -17.60 -6.75
C PHE A 20 -11.87 -18.84 -6.12
N GLY A 21 -11.48 -19.23 -4.91
CA GLY A 21 -11.97 -20.45 -4.26
C GLY A 21 -12.89 -20.24 -3.07
N PHE A 22 -12.66 -19.20 -2.26
CA PHE A 22 -13.36 -18.99 -0.98
C PHE A 22 -14.23 -17.74 -0.95
N ALA A 23 -14.00 -16.78 -1.85
CA ALA A 23 -14.79 -15.58 -1.90
C ALA A 23 -16.23 -15.94 -2.31
N PRO A 24 -17.24 -15.32 -1.67
CA PRO A 24 -18.64 -15.58 -1.98
C PRO A 24 -18.94 -15.28 -3.46
N PRO A 25 -20.00 -15.87 -4.04
CA PRO A 25 -20.31 -15.71 -5.45
C PRO A 25 -20.61 -14.25 -5.81
N SER A 26 -20.29 -13.87 -7.06
CA SER A 26 -20.50 -12.53 -7.58
C SER A 26 -21.99 -12.21 -7.73
N ASP A 27 -22.48 -11.25 -6.93
CA ASP A 27 -23.83 -10.69 -7.06
C ASP A 27 -23.80 -9.44 -7.98
N PRO A 28 -24.73 -9.28 -8.94
CA PRO A 28 -24.93 -8.03 -9.69
C PRO A 28 -24.96 -6.75 -8.84
N ARG A 29 -25.41 -6.81 -7.58
CA ARG A 29 -25.42 -5.68 -6.62
C ARG A 29 -24.02 -5.15 -6.30
N THR A 30 -22.98 -5.96 -6.50
CA THR A 30 -21.58 -5.59 -6.29
C THR A 30 -21.17 -4.41 -7.17
N LEU A 31 -21.58 -4.41 -8.45
CA LEU A 31 -21.27 -3.31 -9.37
C LEU A 31 -21.99 -2.03 -8.97
N THR A 32 -23.20 -2.14 -8.43
CA THR A 32 -23.96 -1.01 -7.88
C THR A 32 -23.26 -0.43 -6.66
N LEU A 33 -22.75 -1.28 -5.76
CA LEU A 33 -21.99 -0.84 -4.58
C LEU A 33 -20.70 -0.11 -4.97
N ILE A 34 -19.91 -0.66 -5.90
CA ILE A 34 -18.67 -0.03 -6.39
C ILE A 34 -18.97 1.34 -7.01
N LYS A 35 -20.02 1.44 -7.83
CA LYS A 35 -20.44 2.71 -8.42
C LYS A 35 -20.87 3.71 -7.35
N ALA A 36 -21.69 3.30 -6.39
CA ALA A 36 -22.15 4.17 -5.31
C ALA A 36 -20.99 4.70 -4.46
N LEU A 37 -20.03 3.83 -4.10
CA LEU A 37 -18.79 4.21 -3.40
C LEU A 37 -17.98 5.23 -4.22
N SER A 38 -17.83 4.99 -5.52
CA SER A 38 -17.06 5.84 -6.43
C SER A 38 -17.73 7.18 -6.73
N LEU A 39 -19.07 7.24 -6.68
CA LEU A 39 -19.87 8.44 -6.94
C LEU A 39 -20.16 9.27 -5.67
N GLY A 40 -19.70 8.82 -4.50
CA GLY A 40 -19.96 9.52 -3.23
C GLY A 40 -21.39 9.32 -2.70
N GLN A 41 -22.12 8.32 -3.20
CA GLN A 41 -23.49 8.00 -2.76
C GLN A 41 -23.45 7.12 -1.51
N TRP A 42 -23.07 7.72 -0.39
CA TRP A 42 -22.75 7.02 0.86
C TRP A 42 -23.91 6.89 1.85
N GLN A 43 -25.10 7.41 1.53
CA GLN A 43 -26.22 7.54 2.47
C GLN A 43 -26.73 6.20 3.03
N ASP A 44 -26.65 5.11 2.25
CA ASP A 44 -27.14 3.78 2.64
C ASP A 44 -26.00 2.74 2.74
N ILE A 45 -24.74 3.18 2.75
CA ILE A 45 -23.59 2.29 2.83
C ILE A 45 -23.01 2.34 4.24
N ASN A 46 -22.74 1.17 4.80
CA ASN A 46 -22.09 1.05 6.09
C ASN A 46 -20.76 1.85 6.13
N PRO A 47 -20.56 2.77 7.10
CA PRO A 47 -19.34 3.57 7.22
C PRO A 47 -18.05 2.76 7.30
N VAL A 48 -18.08 1.52 7.80
CA VAL A 48 -16.90 0.63 7.80
C VAL A 48 -16.45 0.32 6.37
N ILE A 49 -17.40 0.07 5.46
CA ILE A 49 -17.11 -0.25 4.06
C ILE A 49 -16.58 0.99 3.33
N ILE A 50 -17.19 2.15 3.58
CA ILE A 50 -16.73 3.44 3.02
C ILE A 50 -15.31 3.72 3.47
N ALA A 51 -15.01 3.53 4.76
CA ALA A 51 -13.66 3.71 5.28
C ALA A 51 -12.69 2.73 4.61
N LEU A 52 -13.02 1.44 4.57
CA LEU A 52 -12.17 0.42 3.96
C LEU A 52 -11.87 0.72 2.48
N PHE A 53 -12.87 1.16 1.72
CA PHE A 53 -12.69 1.59 0.33
C PHE A 53 -11.76 2.81 0.20
N ASN A 54 -11.91 3.82 1.06
CA ASN A 54 -11.00 4.97 1.06
C ASN A 54 -9.58 4.58 1.47
N LEU A 55 -9.43 3.67 2.44
CA LEU A 55 -8.13 3.12 2.83
C LEU A 55 -7.45 2.35 1.69
N MET A 56 -8.23 1.72 0.79
CA MET A 56 -7.71 1.14 -0.47
C MET A 56 -7.18 2.16 -1.45
N GLY A 57 -7.52 3.45 -1.34
CA GLY A 57 -6.84 4.51 -2.09
C GLY A 57 -5.54 4.95 -1.41
N ILE A 58 -5.54 5.02 -0.08
CA ILE A 58 -4.40 5.45 0.74
C ILE A 58 -3.23 4.46 0.62
N TRP A 59 -3.50 3.16 0.65
CA TRP A 59 -2.46 2.13 0.56
C TRP A 59 -1.63 2.22 -0.73
N PRO A 60 -2.22 2.15 -1.94
CA PRO A 60 -1.52 2.37 -3.20
C PRO A 60 -0.70 3.65 -3.23
N MET A 61 -1.20 4.75 -2.66
CA MET A 61 -0.43 6.00 -2.55
C MET A 61 0.78 5.88 -1.62
N ALA A 62 0.64 5.17 -0.49
CA ALA A 62 1.75 4.90 0.42
C ALA A 62 2.83 4.03 -0.26
N TYR A 63 2.40 3.01 -1.01
CA TYR A 63 3.30 2.20 -1.82
C TYR A 63 3.97 3.03 -2.93
N ALA A 64 3.19 3.81 -3.69
CA ALA A 64 3.69 4.71 -4.73
C ALA A 64 4.81 5.64 -4.21
N ALA A 65 4.65 6.18 -3.00
CA ALA A 65 5.63 7.04 -2.37
C ALA A 65 7.00 6.36 -2.17
N ILE A 66 7.03 5.03 -2.00
CA ILE A 66 8.25 4.22 -1.88
C ILE A 66 8.70 3.71 -3.26
N LEU A 67 7.78 3.20 -4.08
CA LEU A 67 8.09 2.52 -5.34
C LEU A 67 8.51 3.51 -6.43
N ILE A 68 7.78 4.62 -6.56
CA ILE A 68 7.96 5.64 -7.59
C ILE A 68 8.88 6.75 -7.07
N GLY A 69 8.77 7.08 -5.78
CA GLY A 69 9.61 8.10 -5.14
C GLY A 69 11.10 7.78 -5.17
N ASP A 70 11.49 6.50 -5.27
CA ASP A 70 12.89 6.08 -5.35
C ASP A 70 13.14 5.12 -6.54
N ARG A 71 13.51 5.70 -7.69
CA ARG A 71 13.81 4.96 -8.94
C ARG A 71 15.26 4.48 -9.05
N ARG A 72 16.09 4.62 -8.00
CA ARG A 72 17.54 4.38 -8.09
C ARG A 72 17.85 2.98 -8.63
N GLY A 73 18.40 2.93 -9.84
CA GLY A 73 18.92 1.71 -10.49
C GLY A 73 17.88 0.65 -10.84
N ARG A 74 16.59 1.00 -11.02
CA ARG A 74 15.53 0.03 -11.34
C ARG A 74 15.14 0.10 -12.81
N LYS A 75 15.28 -1.04 -13.51
CA LYS A 75 14.91 -1.20 -14.92
C LYS A 75 13.39 -1.31 -15.14
N LEU A 76 12.65 -1.85 -14.17
CA LEU A 76 11.22 -2.10 -14.31
C LEU A 76 10.39 -0.96 -13.67
N PRO A 77 9.55 -0.24 -14.46
CA PRO A 77 8.75 0.85 -13.93
C PRO A 77 7.65 0.33 -12.98
N ALA A 78 7.60 0.86 -11.76
CA ALA A 78 6.56 0.50 -10.78
C ALA A 78 5.19 1.11 -11.08
N TRP A 79 5.14 2.20 -11.85
CA TRP A 79 3.93 3.00 -12.02
C TRP A 79 2.72 2.24 -12.59
N PRO A 80 2.84 1.27 -13.54
CA PRO A 80 1.68 0.53 -14.04
C PRO A 80 1.07 -0.36 -12.95
N PHE A 81 1.92 -0.98 -12.14
CA PHE A 81 1.50 -1.86 -11.05
C PHE A 81 0.86 -1.06 -9.90
N VAL A 82 1.41 0.11 -9.61
CA VAL A 82 0.82 1.06 -8.65
C VAL A 82 -0.53 1.57 -9.15
N ALA A 83 -0.63 1.99 -10.41
CA ALA A 83 -1.91 2.41 -10.99
C ALA A 83 -2.94 1.27 -10.98
N GLY A 84 -2.52 0.06 -11.33
CA GLY A 84 -3.34 -1.15 -11.26
C GLY A 84 -3.82 -1.46 -9.83
N SER A 85 -3.02 -1.18 -8.81
CA SER A 85 -3.40 -1.43 -7.41
C SER A 85 -4.53 -0.55 -6.88
N PHE A 86 -4.89 0.55 -7.54
CA PHE A 86 -6.09 1.30 -7.20
C PHE A 86 -7.39 0.54 -7.56
N PHE A 87 -7.31 -0.38 -8.52
CA PHE A 87 -8.46 -1.16 -8.99
C PHE A 87 -8.42 -2.60 -8.48
N LEU A 88 -7.24 -3.21 -8.54
CA LEU A 88 -7.01 -4.63 -8.24
C LEU A 88 -6.30 -4.84 -6.90
N GLY A 89 -6.02 -3.77 -6.14
CA GLY A 89 -5.39 -3.89 -4.84
C GLY A 89 -4.03 -4.63 -4.87
N ALA A 90 -3.89 -5.59 -3.96
CA ALA A 90 -2.68 -6.39 -3.80
C ALA A 90 -2.40 -7.31 -5.01
N PHE A 91 -3.41 -7.68 -5.79
CA PHE A 91 -3.24 -8.53 -6.98
C PHE A 91 -2.30 -7.93 -8.01
N ALA A 92 -2.39 -6.62 -8.23
CA ALA A 92 -1.50 -5.92 -9.17
C ALA A 92 -0.12 -5.65 -8.55
N LEU A 93 -0.08 -5.36 -7.24
CA LEU A 93 1.13 -4.85 -6.61
C LEU A 93 2.11 -5.96 -6.17
N LEU A 94 1.61 -7.05 -5.60
CA LEU A 94 2.45 -8.13 -5.06
C LEU A 94 3.33 -8.80 -6.13
N PRO A 95 2.86 -9.10 -7.37
CA PRO A 95 3.72 -9.62 -8.42
C PRO A 95 4.95 -8.73 -8.67
N TYR A 96 4.75 -7.41 -8.70
CA TYR A 96 5.85 -6.47 -8.84
C TYR A 96 6.83 -6.54 -7.67
N LEU A 97 6.35 -6.68 -6.43
CA LEU A 97 7.20 -6.84 -5.24
C LEU A 97 7.97 -8.17 -5.21
N ILE A 98 7.40 -9.25 -5.76
CA ILE A 98 8.04 -10.57 -5.85
C ILE A 98 9.20 -10.53 -6.84
N PHE A 99 8.94 -10.02 -8.03
CA PHE A 99 9.95 -9.90 -9.10
C PHE A 99 10.84 -8.68 -8.96
N TRP A 100 10.60 -7.87 -7.94
CA TRP A 100 11.34 -6.65 -7.65
C TRP A 100 12.84 -6.89 -7.72
N PRO A 101 13.54 -6.37 -8.75
CA PRO A 101 14.95 -6.63 -8.92
C PRO A 101 15.72 -5.90 -7.81
N PRO A 102 16.74 -6.54 -7.19
CA PRO A 102 17.67 -5.78 -6.37
C PRO A 102 18.30 -4.71 -7.27
N PRO A 103 18.52 -3.48 -6.76
CA PRO A 103 19.17 -2.45 -7.55
C PRO A 103 20.53 -2.98 -8.03
N GLU A 104 20.78 -2.87 -9.33
CA GLU A 104 22.04 -3.34 -9.91
C GLU A 104 23.20 -2.60 -9.25
N GLY A 105 24.16 -3.37 -8.74
CA GLY A 105 25.35 -2.87 -8.09
C GLY A 105 26.28 -2.19 -9.10
N ASN A 106 26.85 -1.07 -8.65
CA ASN A 106 27.89 -0.24 -9.26
C ASN A 106 27.54 0.54 -10.53
N ASN A 107 27.71 1.87 -10.42
CA ASN A 107 27.90 2.84 -11.50
C ASN A 107 26.68 3.42 -12.21
N ILE A 108 25.54 3.56 -11.53
CA ILE A 108 24.63 4.66 -11.92
C ILE A 108 24.89 5.81 -10.98
N SER A 109 25.74 6.74 -11.44
CA SER A 109 26.02 8.03 -10.82
C SER A 109 24.73 8.63 -10.28
N ILE A 110 24.65 8.75 -8.97
CA ILE A 110 23.52 9.32 -8.21
C ILE A 110 23.19 10.74 -8.71
N SER A 111 24.13 11.36 -9.43
CA SER A 111 24.11 12.71 -9.97
C SER A 111 23.34 12.95 -11.28
N LYS A 112 22.74 11.94 -11.94
CA LYS A 112 22.13 12.13 -13.29
C LYS A 112 20.63 11.88 -13.44
N LEU A 113 19.92 11.47 -12.40
CA LEU A 113 18.45 11.47 -12.44
C LEU A 113 17.97 12.76 -11.81
N GLU A 114 17.81 13.81 -12.62
CA GLU A 114 17.11 15.00 -12.17
C GLU A 114 15.77 14.59 -11.54
N PRO A 115 15.42 15.10 -10.35
CA PRO A 115 14.15 14.80 -9.73
C PRO A 115 13.06 15.40 -10.61
N SER A 116 12.45 14.57 -11.45
CA SER A 116 11.23 14.95 -12.16
C SER A 116 10.22 15.46 -11.13
N MET A 117 9.38 16.42 -11.52
CA MET A 117 8.35 17.00 -10.64
C MET A 117 7.51 15.91 -9.94
N VAL A 118 7.27 14.80 -10.66
CA VAL A 118 6.61 13.59 -10.16
C VAL A 118 7.38 12.94 -9.00
N ASN A 119 8.69 12.74 -9.12
CA ASN A 119 9.50 12.16 -8.04
C ASN A 119 9.53 13.07 -6.80
N ARG A 120 9.55 14.39 -6.99
CA ARG A 120 9.49 15.36 -5.89
C ARG A 120 8.18 15.27 -5.11
N PHE A 121 7.06 15.13 -5.82
CA PHE A 121 5.74 14.92 -5.23
C PHE A 121 5.71 13.64 -4.38
N TRP A 122 6.12 12.50 -4.96
CA TRP A 122 6.11 11.21 -4.27
C TRP A 122 7.10 11.11 -3.12
N ARG A 123 8.18 11.92 -3.12
CA ARG A 123 9.16 12.01 -2.03
C ARG A 123 8.72 12.93 -0.88
N SER A 124 7.71 13.77 -1.09
CA SER A 124 7.29 14.77 -0.10
C SER A 124 6.84 14.13 1.23
N PRO A 125 7.31 14.63 2.39
CA PRO A 125 6.81 14.18 3.69
C PRO A 125 5.37 14.64 3.96
N TRP A 126 4.91 15.71 3.27
CA TRP A 126 3.52 16.17 3.35
C TRP A 126 2.53 15.14 2.84
N LEU A 127 2.91 14.35 1.83
CA LEU A 127 2.09 13.24 1.34
C LEU A 127 1.78 12.26 2.48
N GLY A 128 2.81 11.86 3.24
CA GLY A 128 2.65 10.98 4.40
C GLY A 128 1.69 11.57 5.45
N ARG A 129 1.85 12.87 5.77
CA ARG A 129 1.02 13.55 6.78
C ARG A 129 -0.44 13.65 6.35
N VAL A 130 -0.69 14.07 5.11
CA VAL A 130 -2.06 14.19 4.58
C VAL A 130 -2.74 12.82 4.57
N LEU A 131 -2.04 11.79 4.09
CA LEU A 131 -2.56 10.42 4.11
C LEU A 131 -2.80 9.91 5.54
N PHE A 132 -1.93 10.28 6.49
CA PHE A 132 -2.09 9.92 7.91
C PHE A 132 -3.36 10.52 8.50
N PHE A 133 -3.61 11.81 8.30
CA PHE A 133 -4.84 12.45 8.78
C PHE A 133 -6.08 11.90 8.09
N LEU A 134 -6.01 11.62 6.78
CA LEU A 134 -7.11 10.99 6.05
C LEU A 134 -7.42 9.59 6.58
N ALA A 135 -6.39 8.79 6.85
CA ALA A 135 -6.54 7.46 7.44
C ALA A 135 -7.17 7.53 8.84
N ILE A 136 -6.77 8.51 9.67
CA ILE A 136 -7.40 8.76 10.97
C ILE A 136 -8.89 9.08 10.77
N ALA A 137 -9.23 10.01 9.88
CA ALA A 137 -10.61 10.39 9.63
C ALA A 137 -11.47 9.20 9.18
N CYS A 138 -10.96 8.37 8.26
CA CYS A 138 -11.65 7.16 7.80
C CYS A 138 -11.87 6.16 8.94
N VAL A 139 -10.81 5.86 9.71
CA VAL A 139 -10.89 4.88 10.81
C VAL A 139 -11.79 5.39 11.93
N SER A 140 -11.70 6.68 12.30
CA SER A 140 -12.61 7.28 13.26
C SER A 140 -14.06 7.20 12.80
N GLY A 141 -14.34 7.50 11.52
CA GLY A 141 -15.68 7.34 10.95
C GLY A 141 -16.20 5.90 11.05
N ALA A 142 -15.37 4.90 10.72
CA ALA A 142 -15.72 3.49 10.85
C ALA A 142 -15.97 3.08 12.31
N VAL A 143 -15.18 3.56 13.26
CA VAL A 143 -15.32 3.19 14.68
C VAL A 143 -16.56 3.82 15.30
N PHE A 144 -16.84 5.09 15.02
CA PHE A 144 -17.94 5.81 15.67
C PHE A 144 -19.30 5.64 14.97
N MET A 145 -19.31 5.47 13.65
CA MET A 145 -20.54 5.43 12.85
C MET A 145 -20.77 4.07 12.18
N GLY A 146 -19.80 3.15 12.26
CA GLY A 146 -19.86 1.87 11.58
C GLY A 146 -20.69 0.82 12.31
N ASP A 147 -21.45 0.06 11.54
CA ASP A 147 -22.13 -1.14 12.02
C ASP A 147 -21.23 -2.37 11.79
N TRP A 148 -20.52 -2.79 12.83
CA TRP A 148 -19.60 -3.92 12.75
C TRP A 148 -20.29 -5.28 12.56
N ALA A 149 -21.56 -5.40 12.98
CA ALA A 149 -22.33 -6.62 12.83
C ALA A 149 -22.76 -6.80 11.36
N ASP A 150 -23.29 -5.73 10.76
CA ASP A 150 -23.61 -5.70 9.33
C ASP A 150 -22.34 -5.90 8.48
N TYR A 151 -21.22 -5.26 8.83
CA TYR A 151 -19.95 -5.50 8.14
C TYR A 151 -19.53 -6.98 8.18
N GLY A 152 -19.66 -7.66 9.33
CA GLY A 152 -19.37 -9.09 9.46
C GLY A 152 -20.25 -9.96 8.56
N HIS A 153 -21.54 -9.64 8.45
CA HIS A 153 -22.47 -10.31 7.53
C HIS A 153 -22.09 -10.05 6.06
N GLN A 154 -21.78 -8.81 5.71
CA GLN A 154 -21.38 -8.42 4.36
C GLN A 154 -20.04 -9.04 3.95
N LEU A 155 -19.11 -9.25 4.89
CA LEU A 155 -17.85 -9.93 4.64
C LEU A 155 -18.04 -11.39 4.17
N GLN A 156 -19.10 -12.06 4.64
CA GLN A 156 -19.39 -13.45 4.29
C GLN A 156 -20.26 -13.58 3.05
N THR A 157 -21.03 -12.54 2.71
CA THR A 157 -22.04 -12.59 1.65
C THR A 157 -21.63 -11.83 0.39
N ASN A 158 -20.75 -10.84 0.49
CA ASN A 158 -20.35 -9.97 -0.62
C ASN A 158 -18.90 -10.20 -1.03
N GLN A 159 -18.71 -10.64 -2.28
CA GLN A 159 -17.39 -10.98 -2.82
C GLN A 159 -16.43 -9.79 -2.78
N PHE A 160 -16.92 -8.60 -3.15
CA PHE A 160 -16.09 -7.42 -3.22
C PHE A 160 -15.59 -6.99 -1.83
N ILE A 161 -16.46 -7.05 -0.82
CA ILE A 161 -16.07 -6.68 0.55
C ILE A 161 -15.09 -7.70 1.11
N ALA A 162 -15.33 -9.00 0.89
CA ALA A 162 -14.40 -10.07 1.27
C ALA A 162 -13.01 -9.87 0.64
N VAL A 163 -12.97 -9.67 -0.69
CA VAL A 163 -11.71 -9.48 -1.43
C VAL A 163 -11.01 -8.20 -1.01
N MET A 164 -11.74 -7.08 -0.89
CA MET A 164 -11.19 -5.78 -0.48
C MET A 164 -10.59 -5.83 0.95
N SER A 165 -11.24 -6.55 1.86
CA SER A 165 -10.74 -6.75 3.23
C SER A 165 -9.47 -7.61 3.25
N SER A 166 -9.46 -8.69 2.47
CA SER A 166 -8.28 -9.53 2.30
C SER A 166 -7.13 -8.79 1.63
N ASP A 167 -7.41 -7.92 0.65
CA ASP A 167 -6.44 -7.02 0.02
C ASP A 167 -5.83 -6.06 1.05
N PHE A 168 -6.65 -5.44 1.90
CA PHE A 168 -6.17 -4.60 3.01
C PHE A 168 -5.18 -5.33 3.91
N LEU A 169 -5.52 -6.56 4.30
CA LEU A 169 -4.66 -7.39 5.12
C LEU A 169 -3.36 -7.73 4.39
N CYS A 170 -3.43 -8.09 3.11
CA CYS A 170 -2.25 -8.42 2.31
C CYS A 170 -1.31 -7.22 2.16
N LEU A 171 -1.84 -6.03 1.83
CA LEU A 171 -1.03 -4.82 1.75
C LEU A 171 -0.40 -4.47 3.11
N THR A 172 -1.17 -4.63 4.19
CA THR A 172 -0.65 -4.45 5.55
C THR A 172 0.54 -5.38 5.84
N LEU A 173 0.41 -6.67 5.52
CA LEU A 173 1.46 -7.67 5.78
C LEU A 173 2.67 -7.54 4.85
N ALA A 174 2.45 -7.06 3.61
CA ALA A 174 3.51 -6.86 2.64
C ALA A 174 4.35 -5.60 2.93
N PHE A 175 3.77 -4.59 3.60
CA PHE A 175 4.45 -3.31 3.82
C PHE A 175 5.74 -3.43 4.66
N PRO A 176 5.79 -4.15 5.79
CA PRO A 176 7.03 -4.37 6.54
C PRO A 176 8.16 -4.97 5.69
N LEU A 177 7.82 -5.88 4.77
CA LEU A 177 8.79 -6.50 3.87
C LEU A 177 9.36 -5.49 2.88
N LEU A 178 8.50 -4.61 2.34
CA LEU A 178 8.91 -3.49 1.49
C LEU A 178 9.76 -2.48 2.26
N LEU A 179 9.36 -2.10 3.46
CA LEU A 179 10.08 -1.15 4.31
C LEU A 179 11.48 -1.68 4.65
N ALA A 180 11.59 -2.96 5.02
CA ALA A 180 12.87 -3.59 5.31
C ALA A 180 13.81 -3.64 4.09
N GLN A 181 13.27 -3.63 2.87
CA GLN A 181 14.05 -3.54 1.63
C GLN A 181 14.46 -2.09 1.34
N ASP A 182 13.55 -1.11 1.51
CA ASP A 182 13.84 0.32 1.32
C ASP A 182 14.92 0.81 2.30
N LEU A 183 14.83 0.46 3.59
CA LEU A 183 15.85 0.82 4.59
C LEU A 183 17.23 0.21 4.27
N ARG A 184 17.26 -1.06 3.86
CA ARG A 184 18.50 -1.71 3.39
C ARG A 184 19.09 -1.01 2.17
N HIS A 185 18.24 -0.59 1.24
CA HIS A 185 18.68 0.14 0.05
C HIS A 185 19.28 1.50 0.41
N ARG A 186 18.67 2.21 1.36
CA ARG A 186 19.16 3.50 1.86
C ARG A 186 20.43 3.38 2.71
N ARG A 187 20.89 2.15 3.03
CA ARG A 187 21.97 1.87 4.00
C ARG A 187 21.72 2.51 5.36
N VAL A 188 20.44 2.67 5.73
CA VAL A 188 20.02 3.27 7.00
C VAL A 188 19.57 2.15 7.94
N SER A 189 20.30 1.97 9.03
CA SER A 189 19.93 1.06 10.11
C SER A 189 19.21 1.84 11.22
N HIS A 190 17.91 2.05 11.07
CA HIS A 190 17.05 2.58 12.13
C HIS A 190 16.02 1.53 12.57
N PRO A 191 16.34 0.73 13.61
CA PRO A 191 15.43 -0.30 14.15
C PRO A 191 14.08 0.29 14.57
N PHE A 192 14.08 1.53 15.08
CA PHE A 192 12.87 2.24 15.46
C PHE A 192 11.93 2.50 14.27
N LEU A 193 12.45 2.90 13.10
CA LEU A 193 11.60 3.14 11.91
C LEU A 193 11.02 1.84 11.37
N LEU A 194 11.80 0.76 11.41
CA LEU A 194 11.31 -0.57 11.03
C LEU A 194 10.23 -1.05 12.01
N ALA A 195 10.46 -0.89 13.32
CA ALA A 195 9.48 -1.23 14.35
C ALA A 195 8.20 -0.42 14.15
N LEU A 196 8.29 0.91 14.05
CA LEU A 196 7.14 1.80 13.85
C LEU A 196 6.30 1.38 12.65
N GLY A 197 6.95 1.14 11.50
CA GLY A 197 6.26 0.74 10.26
C GLY A 197 5.79 -0.72 10.21
N SER A 198 6.12 -1.55 11.21
CA SER A 198 5.73 -2.97 11.25
C SER A 198 4.79 -3.32 12.41
N THR A 199 4.87 -2.62 13.54
CA THR A 199 4.04 -2.89 14.73
C THR A 199 2.68 -2.23 14.63
N VAL A 200 2.57 -1.10 13.93
CA VAL A 200 1.31 -0.40 13.73
C VAL A 200 1.00 -0.42 12.23
N PRO A 201 -0.03 -1.15 11.76
CA PRO A 201 -0.37 -1.38 10.34
C PRO A 201 -0.24 -0.17 9.39
N LEU A 202 -1.37 0.34 8.91
CA LEU A 202 -1.42 1.50 8.03
C LEU A 202 -0.79 2.75 8.71
N PHE A 203 -1.05 2.98 9.99
CA PHE A 203 -0.56 4.18 10.67
C PHE A 203 0.95 4.21 10.80
N GLY A 204 1.61 3.07 11.04
CA GLY A 204 3.07 3.00 11.07
C GLY A 204 3.69 3.26 9.71
N ALA A 205 3.09 2.71 8.66
CA ALA A 205 3.48 2.99 7.28
C ALA A 205 3.41 4.48 6.95
N LEU A 206 2.31 5.14 7.31
CA LEU A 206 2.09 6.56 7.06
C LEU A 206 2.94 7.46 7.96
N ALA A 207 3.18 7.06 9.22
CA ALA A 207 4.10 7.74 10.12
C ALA A 207 5.54 7.67 9.60
N TYR A 208 5.97 6.51 9.09
CA TYR A 208 7.25 6.37 8.39
C TYR A 208 7.34 7.35 7.21
N LEU A 209 6.33 7.42 6.34
CA LEU A 209 6.33 8.37 5.21
C LEU A 209 6.36 9.84 5.64
N SER A 210 5.80 10.15 6.81
CA SER A 210 5.76 11.50 7.38
C SER A 210 7.09 11.95 7.97
N ILE A 211 7.84 11.00 8.54
CA ILE A 211 9.10 11.24 9.26
C ILE A 211 10.31 10.97 8.38
N ARG A 212 10.17 10.15 7.32
CA ARG A 212 11.30 9.71 6.49
C ARG A 212 12.12 10.95 6.12
N PRO A 213 13.38 11.01 6.53
CA PRO A 213 14.21 12.12 6.15
C PRO A 213 14.35 12.10 4.63
N ASN A 214 14.26 13.29 4.00
CA ASN A 214 14.83 13.48 2.68
C ASN A 214 16.33 13.34 2.85
N PHE A 215 16.82 12.10 2.97
CA PHE A 215 18.24 11.83 2.97
C PHE A 215 18.74 12.15 1.56
N ASP A 216 19.11 13.40 1.34
CA ASP A 216 20.27 13.65 0.51
C ASP A 216 21.39 12.87 1.16
N ILE A 217 21.95 11.94 0.39
CA ILE A 217 23.16 11.25 0.77
C ILE A 217 24.16 12.38 0.99
N LYS A 218 24.58 12.61 2.24
CA LYS A 218 25.87 13.26 2.44
C LYS A 218 26.85 12.36 1.73
N ASP A 219 27.40 12.84 0.61
CA ASP A 219 28.57 12.22 0.02
C ASP A 219 29.56 11.96 1.15
N PRO A 220 30.10 10.73 1.29
CA PRO A 220 31.20 10.52 2.21
C PRO A 220 32.29 11.51 1.79
N ILE A 221 32.61 12.38 2.74
CA ILE A 221 33.46 13.54 2.62
C ILE A 221 34.73 13.20 1.85
N SER A 222 35.04 14.08 0.90
CA SER A 222 36.31 14.23 0.17
C SER A 222 37.55 14.04 1.03
#